data_AF-A0A8J3G333-F1
#
_entry.id   AF-A0A8J3G333-F1
#
_cell.length_a   1.000
_cell.length_b   1.000
_cell.length_c   1.000
_cell.angle_alpha   90.00
_cell.angle_beta   90.00
_cell.angle_gamma   90.00
#
_symmetry.space_group_name_H-M   'P 1'
#
loop_
_entity.id
_entity.type
_entity.pdbx_description
1 polymer ?
#
loop_
_entity_poly.entity_id
_entity_poly.type
_entity_poly.pdbx_seq_one_letter_code
_entity_poly.pdbx_strand_id
1 'polypeptide(L)'
;MSTKAKLALLTLAAATVALSGCASASKTLGLKKEAPNEFNILTNAPLIVPPEYNLRPPSPGESSLLDNYSQKAAREALLGDVDPTEPTRGELVLLTRAGAGRADQEIRLKIDGQNSVERKSDSLSNRILFWRNGQQFDGDGNPVPLDSDSEQERLESISKVTGGGEVTVTRRPARAKLPGL
;
A
#
# COMPACT_ATOMS: atom_id res chain seq x y z
N MET A 1 23.05 55.80 58.19
CA MET A 1 23.35 55.44 56.78
C MET A 1 22.05 55.38 55.99
N SER A 2 21.85 56.39 55.13
CA SER A 2 20.59 56.70 54.44
C SER A 2 20.07 55.53 53.61
N THR A 3 18.79 55.18 53.78
CA THR A 3 18.08 54.10 53.06
C THR A 3 18.19 54.24 51.54
N LYS A 4 18.36 55.47 51.04
CA LYS A 4 18.57 55.76 49.61
C LYS A 4 19.89 55.18 49.07
N ALA A 5 20.95 55.18 49.86
CA ALA A 5 22.26 54.63 49.44
C ALA A 5 22.23 53.10 49.36
N LYS A 6 21.48 52.44 50.27
CA LYS A 6 21.27 50.99 50.24
C LYS A 6 20.44 50.56 49.03
N LEU A 7 19.40 51.34 48.69
CA LEU A 7 18.57 51.09 47.51
C LEU A 7 19.35 51.24 46.20
N ALA A 8 20.19 52.28 46.09
CA ALA A 8 21.04 52.51 44.91
C ALA A 8 22.11 51.42 44.74
N LEU A 9 22.67 50.91 45.83
CA LEU A 9 23.65 49.81 45.76
C LEU A 9 22.99 48.50 45.32
N LEU A 10 21.75 48.25 45.75
CA LEU A 10 21.00 47.04 45.42
C LEU A 10 20.53 47.05 43.95
N THR A 11 20.11 48.21 43.42
CA THR A 11 19.78 48.35 41.98
C THR A 11 21.02 48.21 41.11
N LEU A 12 22.17 48.74 41.52
CA LEU A 12 23.42 48.59 40.79
C LEU A 12 23.90 47.13 40.77
N ALA A 13 23.77 46.40 41.90
CA ALA A 13 24.08 44.98 41.97
C ALA A 13 23.15 44.12 41.11
N ALA A 14 21.85 44.46 41.04
CA ALA A 14 20.92 43.75 40.16
C ALA A 14 21.24 43.98 38.67
N ALA A 15 21.65 45.19 38.31
CA ALA A 15 22.00 45.53 36.93
C ALA A 15 23.25 44.78 36.43
N THR A 16 24.27 44.59 37.28
CA THR A 16 25.49 43.85 36.89
C THR A 16 25.24 42.36 36.68
N VAL A 17 24.34 41.75 37.45
CA VAL A 17 23.92 40.34 37.27
C VAL A 17 23.08 40.17 36.00
N ALA A 18 22.20 41.13 35.68
CA ALA A 18 21.43 41.09 34.44
C ALA A 18 22.32 41.18 33.18
N LEU A 19 23.38 42.00 33.22
CA LEU A 19 24.29 42.18 32.09
C LEU A 19 25.20 40.96 31.84
N SER A 20 25.61 40.23 32.89
CA SER A 20 26.44 39.03 32.74
C SER A 20 25.66 37.86 32.12
N GLY A 21 24.35 37.78 32.37
CA GLY A 21 23.46 36.80 31.73
C GLY A 21 23.32 37.01 30.22
N CYS A 22 23.31 38.26 29.76
CA CYS A 22 23.14 38.60 28.34
C CYS A 22 24.32 38.12 27.46
N ALA A 23 25.53 38.14 28.00
CA ALA A 23 26.72 37.65 27.29
C ALA A 23 26.67 36.12 27.05
N SER A 24 26.18 35.35 28.04
CA SER A 24 26.01 33.90 27.92
C SER A 24 24.83 33.53 27.02
N ALA A 25 23.72 34.26 27.12
CA ALA A 25 22.57 34.10 26.24
C ALA A 25 22.93 34.28 24.77
N SER A 26 23.80 35.24 24.42
CA SER A 26 24.25 35.43 23.03
C SER A 26 24.96 34.22 22.43
N LYS A 27 25.62 33.39 23.26
CA LYS A 27 26.29 32.16 22.84
C LYS A 27 25.30 31.01 22.67
N THR A 28 24.33 30.87 23.57
CA THR A 28 23.30 29.81 23.49
C THR A 28 22.23 30.09 22.44
N LEU A 29 21.93 31.36 22.16
CA LEU A 29 21.03 31.81 21.10
C LEU A 29 21.66 31.72 19.69
N GLY A 30 22.89 31.23 19.56
CA GLY A 30 23.55 31.02 18.26
C GLY A 30 23.96 32.31 17.53
N LEU A 31 23.94 33.46 18.21
CA LEU A 31 24.36 34.74 17.64
C LEU A 31 25.89 34.84 17.46
N LYS A 32 26.64 33.89 18.04
CA LYS A 32 28.06 33.67 17.78
C LYS A 32 28.25 32.38 16.99
N LYS A 33 28.91 32.50 15.83
CA LYS A 33 29.21 31.38 14.93
C LYS A 33 30.36 30.54 15.51
N GLU A 34 30.02 29.43 16.17
CA GLU A 34 30.96 28.33 16.42
C GLU A 34 30.97 27.47 15.15
N ALA A 35 32.07 27.48 14.40
CA ALA A 35 32.21 26.64 13.20
C ALA A 35 32.43 25.19 13.65
N PRO A 36 31.61 24.21 13.21
CA PRO A 36 31.85 22.81 13.50
C PRO A 36 33.19 22.39 12.92
N ASN A 37 34.01 21.70 13.73
CA ASN A 37 35.35 21.26 13.34
C ASN A 37 35.28 20.29 12.14
N GLU A 38 35.69 20.76 10.97
CA GLU A 38 35.68 20.01 9.71
C GLU A 38 36.64 18.80 9.66
N PHE A 39 37.52 18.67 10.66
CA PHE A 39 38.42 17.52 10.80
C PHE A 39 37.89 16.44 11.75
N ASN A 40 36.72 16.65 12.36
CA ASN A 40 36.08 15.64 13.18
C ASN A 40 35.27 14.68 12.30
N ILE A 41 35.97 13.77 11.62
CA ILE A 41 35.36 12.77 10.75
C ILE A 41 34.78 11.66 11.64
N LEU A 42 33.45 11.52 11.66
CA LEU A 42 32.82 10.30 12.17
C LEU A 42 33.12 9.18 11.16
N THR A 43 33.86 8.16 11.61
CA THR A 43 34.11 6.97 10.80
C THR A 43 32.83 6.17 10.69
N ASN A 44 32.30 6.04 9.47
CA ASN A 44 31.18 5.16 9.21
C ASN A 44 31.64 3.71 9.33
N ALA A 45 30.78 2.84 9.86
CA ALA A 45 31.04 1.41 9.87
C ALA A 45 31.27 0.92 8.42
N PRO A 46 32.23 -0.02 8.21
CA PRO A 46 32.49 -0.56 6.89
C PRO A 46 31.23 -1.21 6.31
N LEU A 47 30.94 -0.93 5.04
CA LEU A 47 29.83 -1.55 4.32
C LEU A 47 30.16 -3.03 4.10
N ILE A 48 29.49 -3.91 4.84
CA ILE A 48 29.54 -5.37 4.62
C ILE A 48 28.44 -5.71 3.62
N VAL A 49 28.85 -6.30 2.50
CA VAL A 49 27.91 -6.95 1.58
C VAL A 49 27.40 -8.21 2.28
N PRO A 50 26.08 -8.35 2.49
CA PRO A 50 25.52 -9.54 3.09
C PRO A 50 25.92 -10.80 2.29
N PRO A 51 26.22 -11.93 2.95
CA PRO A 51 26.65 -13.16 2.29
C PRO A 51 25.62 -13.72 1.29
N GLU A 52 24.37 -13.26 1.38
CA GLU A 52 23.23 -13.72 0.59
C GLU A 52 23.01 -12.91 -0.71
N TYR A 53 24.00 -12.18 -1.24
CA TYR A 53 23.84 -11.43 -2.49
C TYR A 53 23.84 -12.30 -3.76
N ASN A 54 24.24 -13.57 -3.64
CA ASN A 54 24.27 -14.55 -4.73
C ASN A 54 22.98 -15.38 -4.86
N LEU A 55 21.94 -15.05 -4.09
CA LEU A 55 20.65 -15.71 -4.30
C LEU A 55 20.08 -15.23 -5.62
N ARG A 56 19.94 -16.16 -6.56
CA ARG A 56 19.19 -15.91 -7.79
C ARG A 56 17.79 -15.45 -7.39
N PRO A 57 17.31 -14.29 -7.86
CA PRO A 57 15.93 -13.89 -7.62
C PRO A 57 15.00 -15.05 -8.01
N PRO A 58 13.99 -15.38 -7.17
CA PRO A 58 13.05 -16.45 -7.49
C PRO A 58 12.42 -16.16 -8.84
N SER A 59 12.19 -17.21 -9.63
CA SER A 59 11.58 -17.03 -10.95
C SER A 59 10.16 -16.47 -10.76
N PRO A 60 9.68 -15.58 -11.65
CA PRO A 60 8.30 -15.10 -11.58
C PRO A 60 7.33 -16.30 -11.59
N GLY A 61 6.57 -16.48 -10.50
CA GLY A 61 5.61 -17.58 -10.31
C GLY A 61 6.12 -18.79 -9.48
N GLU A 62 7.35 -18.73 -8.96
CA GLU A 62 7.88 -19.72 -8.01
C GLU A 62 7.47 -19.36 -6.58
N SER A 63 7.21 -20.36 -5.72
CA SER A 63 6.69 -20.12 -4.38
C SER A 63 7.70 -19.39 -3.50
N SER A 64 7.27 -18.27 -2.91
CA SER A 64 8.07 -17.51 -1.96
C SER A 64 7.90 -18.05 -0.54
N LEU A 65 8.87 -17.75 0.34
CA LEU A 65 8.75 -18.04 1.77
C LEU A 65 7.56 -17.30 2.41
N LEU A 66 7.23 -16.10 1.91
CA LEU A 66 6.07 -15.34 2.39
C LEU A 66 4.74 -16.00 2.00
N ASP A 67 4.67 -16.61 0.82
CA ASP A 67 3.47 -17.31 0.33
C ASP A 67 3.20 -18.59 1.12
N ASN A 68 4.26 -19.29 1.51
CA ASN A 68 4.17 -20.48 2.36
C ASN A 68 3.61 -20.14 3.75
N TYR A 69 3.99 -18.99 4.31
CA TYR A 69 3.48 -18.53 5.61
C TYR A 69 1.99 -18.19 5.55
N SER A 70 1.53 -17.47 4.53
CA SER A 70 0.12 -17.09 4.37
C SER A 70 -0.77 -18.33 4.16
N GLN A 71 -0.32 -19.31 3.38
CA GLN A 71 -1.04 -20.56 3.21
C GLN A 71 -1.16 -21.37 4.49
N LYS A 72 -0.09 -21.45 5.29
CA LYS A 72 -0.13 -22.16 6.57
C LYS A 72 -1.16 -21.52 7.50
N ALA A 73 -1.13 -20.20 7.63
CA ALA A 73 -2.10 -19.45 8.45
C ALA A 73 -3.54 -19.61 7.94
N ALA A 74 -3.76 -19.57 6.62
CA ALA A 74 -5.08 -19.79 6.03
C ALA A 74 -5.59 -21.23 6.26
N ARG A 75 -4.71 -22.23 6.12
CA ARG A 75 -5.05 -23.63 6.39
C ARG A 75 -5.43 -23.83 7.85
N GLU A 76 -4.67 -23.26 8.77
CA GLU A 76 -4.97 -23.30 10.21
C GLU A 76 -6.29 -22.60 10.54
N ALA A 77 -6.60 -21.47 9.89
CA ALA A 77 -7.88 -20.78 10.07
C ALA A 77 -9.08 -21.58 9.52
N LEU A 78 -8.91 -22.30 8.41
CA LEU A 78 -10.00 -23.04 7.74
C LEU A 78 -10.22 -24.45 8.30
N LEU A 79 -9.13 -25.18 8.55
CA LEU A 79 -9.18 -26.57 9.02
C LEU A 79 -9.02 -26.68 10.54
N GLY A 80 -8.56 -25.62 11.21
CA GLY A 80 -8.20 -25.65 12.62
C GLY A 80 -6.83 -26.30 12.85
N ASP A 81 -6.57 -26.65 14.10
CA ASP A 81 -5.39 -27.41 14.48
C ASP A 81 -5.51 -28.83 13.90
N VAL A 82 -4.50 -29.25 13.13
CA VAL A 82 -4.50 -30.57 12.51
C VAL A 82 -4.09 -31.57 13.58
N ASP A 83 -4.94 -32.55 13.87
CA ASP A 83 -4.64 -33.59 14.86
C ASP A 83 -3.29 -34.26 14.50
N PRO A 84 -2.29 -34.24 15.41
CA PRO A 84 -0.99 -34.83 15.16
C PRO A 84 -1.00 -36.36 15.14
N THR A 85 -2.16 -37.00 15.32
CA THR A 85 -2.27 -38.46 15.24
C THR A 85 -1.83 -38.99 13.88
N GLU A 86 -0.86 -39.92 13.90
CA GLU A 86 -0.40 -40.57 12.68
C GLU A 86 -1.50 -41.50 12.13
N PRO A 87 -1.80 -41.47 10.81
CA PRO A 87 -2.83 -42.30 10.22
C PRO A 87 -2.53 -43.79 10.42
N THR A 88 -3.57 -44.57 10.72
CA THR A 88 -3.41 -46.02 10.84
C THR A 88 -3.06 -46.66 9.49
N ARG A 89 -2.49 -47.87 9.49
CA ARG A 89 -2.14 -48.58 8.24
C ARG A 89 -3.32 -48.73 7.27
N GLY A 90 -4.53 -48.97 7.79
CA GLY A 90 -5.74 -49.10 6.96
C GLY A 90 -6.16 -47.77 6.34
N GLU A 91 -6.04 -46.70 7.10
CA GLU A 91 -6.33 -45.33 6.67
C GLU A 91 -5.35 -44.84 5.60
N LEU A 92 -4.08 -45.17 5.75
CA LEU A 92 -3.04 -44.86 4.77
C LEU A 92 -3.29 -45.55 3.41
N VAL A 93 -3.83 -46.78 3.41
CA VAL A 93 -4.26 -47.48 2.19
C VAL A 93 -5.45 -46.78 1.52
N LEU A 94 -6.42 -46.33 2.32
CA LEU A 94 -7.57 -45.57 1.80
C LEU A 94 -7.13 -44.22 1.23
N LEU A 95 -6.26 -43.47 1.92
CA LEU A 95 -5.69 -42.21 1.44
C LEU A 95 -4.90 -42.38 0.15
N THR A 96 -4.12 -43.46 0.04
CA THR A 96 -3.36 -43.77 -1.16
C THR A 96 -4.29 -44.08 -2.34
N ARG A 97 -5.38 -44.82 -2.12
CA ARG A 97 -6.40 -45.07 -3.15
C ARG A 97 -7.18 -43.81 -3.52
N ALA A 98 -7.46 -42.94 -2.55
CA ALA A 98 -8.09 -41.64 -2.76
C ALA A 98 -7.16 -40.63 -3.45
N GLY A 99 -5.87 -40.96 -3.61
CA GLY A 99 -4.89 -40.11 -4.29
C GLY A 99 -4.38 -38.94 -3.45
N ALA A 100 -4.54 -38.99 -2.12
CA ALA A 100 -4.13 -37.90 -1.21
C ALA A 100 -2.64 -37.53 -1.38
N GLY A 101 -1.76 -38.51 -1.61
CA GLY A 101 -0.33 -38.27 -1.83
C GLY A 101 0.05 -37.64 -3.19
N ARG A 102 -0.91 -37.46 -4.11
CA ARG A 102 -0.68 -36.81 -5.41
C ARG A 102 -1.13 -35.36 -5.46
N ALA A 103 -1.76 -34.86 -4.40
CA ALA A 103 -2.23 -33.48 -4.34
C ALA A 103 -1.02 -32.54 -4.18
N ASP A 104 -0.89 -31.61 -5.11
CA ASP A 104 0.07 -30.52 -5.01
C ASP A 104 -0.41 -29.54 -3.93
N GLN A 105 0.38 -29.38 -2.87
CA GLN A 105 0.04 -28.50 -1.75
C GLN A 105 0.04 -27.02 -2.16
N GLU A 106 0.77 -26.66 -3.21
CA GLU A 106 0.93 -25.30 -3.70
C GLU A 106 0.02 -24.99 -4.91
N ILE A 107 -0.94 -25.87 -5.23
CA ILE A 107 -1.80 -25.72 -6.42
C ILE A 107 -2.50 -24.36 -6.50
N ARG A 108 -2.82 -23.75 -5.34
CA ARG A 108 -3.42 -22.41 -5.28
C ARG A 108 -2.47 -21.32 -5.76
N LEU A 109 -1.19 -21.36 -5.38
CA LEU A 109 -0.18 -20.41 -5.88
C LEU A 109 0.00 -20.54 -7.39
N LYS A 110 -0.03 -21.77 -7.91
CA LYS A 110 0.06 -22.01 -9.35
C LYS A 110 -1.16 -21.47 -10.10
N ILE A 111 -2.37 -21.71 -9.58
CA ILE A 111 -3.61 -21.20 -10.18
C ILE A 111 -3.65 -19.67 -10.09
N ASP A 112 -3.32 -19.09 -8.94
CA ASP A 112 -3.37 -17.65 -8.73
C ASP A 112 -2.28 -16.93 -9.52
N GLY A 113 -1.07 -17.51 -9.62
CA GLY A 113 -0.02 -17.05 -10.51
C GLY A 113 -0.47 -17.03 -11.97
N GLN A 114 -1.09 -18.11 -12.46
CA GLN A 114 -1.64 -18.18 -13.81
C GLN A 114 -2.80 -17.20 -14.04
N ASN A 115 -3.71 -17.06 -13.07
CA ASN A 115 -4.89 -16.20 -13.19
C ASN A 115 -4.57 -14.72 -12.94
N SER A 116 -3.48 -14.38 -12.26
CA SER A 116 -3.09 -12.99 -11.97
C SER A 116 -2.81 -12.18 -13.23
N VAL A 117 -2.36 -12.86 -14.30
CA VAL A 117 -2.13 -12.27 -15.63
C VAL A 117 -3.44 -12.15 -16.42
N GLU A 118 -4.45 -12.98 -16.10
CA GLU A 118 -5.76 -12.99 -16.73
C GLU A 118 -6.88 -12.57 -15.75
N ARG A 119 -6.80 -11.38 -15.16
CA ARG A 119 -8.03 -10.72 -14.70
C ARG A 119 -8.85 -10.36 -15.94
N LYS A 120 -9.72 -11.29 -16.37
CA LYS A 120 -10.63 -11.06 -17.49
C LYS A 120 -11.48 -9.83 -17.16
N SER A 121 -11.41 -8.84 -18.03
CA SER A 121 -12.29 -7.67 -17.91
C SER A 121 -13.73 -8.15 -17.94
N ASP A 122 -14.55 -7.54 -17.09
CA ASP A 122 -15.94 -7.93 -16.95
C ASP A 122 -16.63 -7.84 -18.32
N SER A 123 -17.24 -8.93 -18.77
CA SER A 123 -17.76 -8.99 -20.13
C SER A 123 -18.80 -7.90 -20.34
N LEU A 124 -18.83 -7.28 -21.52
CA LEU A 124 -19.80 -6.23 -21.84
C LEU A 124 -21.25 -6.68 -21.59
N SER A 125 -21.54 -7.98 -21.79
CA SER A 125 -22.84 -8.56 -21.48
C SER A 125 -23.17 -8.50 -19.99
N ASN A 126 -22.21 -8.84 -19.12
CA ASN A 126 -22.37 -8.77 -17.66
C ASN A 126 -22.63 -7.33 -17.20
N ARG A 127 -21.84 -6.39 -17.75
CA ARG A 127 -22.01 -4.96 -17.47
C ARG A 127 -23.41 -4.47 -17.82
N ILE A 128 -23.98 -4.91 -18.95
CA ILE A 128 -25.32 -4.49 -19.37
C ILE A 128 -26.42 -5.15 -18.52
N LEU A 129 -26.30 -6.46 -18.24
CA LEU A 129 -27.30 -7.22 -17.47
C LEU A 129 -27.46 -6.69 -16.05
N PHE A 130 -26.36 -6.27 -15.42
CA PHE A 130 -26.34 -5.82 -14.03
C PHE A 130 -26.16 -4.31 -13.88
N TRP A 131 -26.39 -3.53 -14.94
CA TRP A 131 -26.42 -2.07 -14.86
C TRP A 131 -27.77 -1.57 -14.38
N ARG A 132 -27.79 -0.86 -13.24
CA ARG A 132 -29.00 -0.27 -12.67
C ARG A 132 -28.69 1.14 -12.16
N ASN A 133 -29.42 2.14 -12.63
CA ASN A 133 -29.31 3.55 -12.19
C ASN A 133 -27.88 4.11 -12.17
N GLY A 134 -27.06 3.78 -13.17
CA GLY A 134 -25.68 4.28 -13.26
C GLY A 134 -24.65 3.52 -12.42
N GLN A 135 -25.06 2.49 -11.68
CA GLN A 135 -24.18 1.64 -10.87
C GLN A 135 -24.18 0.20 -11.42
N GLN A 136 -23.03 -0.46 -11.33
CA GLN A 136 -22.88 -1.87 -11.69
C GLN A 136 -23.07 -2.75 -10.44
N PHE A 137 -23.89 -3.78 -10.58
CA PHE A 137 -24.14 -4.77 -9.54
C PHE A 137 -23.48 -6.10 -9.91
N ASP A 138 -23.14 -6.92 -8.91
CA ASP A 138 -22.72 -8.30 -9.13
C ASP A 138 -23.94 -9.22 -9.37
N GLY A 139 -23.69 -10.49 -9.67
CA GLY A 139 -24.74 -11.49 -9.86
C GLY A 139 -25.59 -11.76 -8.61
N ASP A 140 -25.10 -11.36 -7.43
CA ASP A 140 -25.75 -11.51 -6.13
C ASP A 140 -26.54 -10.24 -5.71
N GLY A 141 -26.48 -9.18 -6.52
CA GLY A 141 -27.21 -7.93 -6.31
C GLY A 141 -26.52 -6.91 -5.40
N ASN A 142 -25.25 -7.09 -5.08
CA ASN A 142 -24.45 -6.12 -4.34
C ASN A 142 -23.78 -5.11 -5.29
N PRO A 143 -23.56 -3.85 -4.85
CA PRO A 143 -22.82 -2.89 -5.64
C PRO A 143 -21.36 -3.36 -5.79
N VAL A 144 -20.88 -3.44 -7.03
CA VAL A 144 -19.48 -3.80 -7.29
C VAL A 144 -18.57 -2.67 -6.77
N PRO A 145 -17.52 -2.96 -5.99
CA PRO A 145 -16.55 -1.96 -5.57
C PRO A 145 -15.95 -1.24 -6.77
N LEU A 146 -16.06 0.09 -6.77
CA LEU A 146 -15.51 0.92 -7.84
C LEU A 146 -14.00 1.06 -7.63
N ASP A 147 -13.21 0.66 -8.61
CA ASP A 147 -11.77 0.90 -8.63
C ASP A 147 -11.49 2.33 -9.13
N SER A 148 -10.82 3.13 -8.30
CA SER A 148 -10.59 4.56 -8.55
C SER A 148 -9.80 4.81 -9.83
N ASP A 149 -8.78 3.99 -10.08
CA ASP A 149 -7.85 4.22 -11.18
C ASP A 149 -8.56 3.94 -12.50
N SER A 150 -9.32 2.84 -12.56
CA SER A 150 -10.13 2.47 -13.73
C SER A 150 -11.24 3.48 -14.04
N GLU A 151 -11.88 4.07 -13.02
CA GLU A 151 -12.91 5.08 -13.22
C GLU A 151 -12.30 6.40 -13.70
N GLN A 152 -11.11 6.76 -13.20
CA GLN A 152 -10.40 7.92 -13.66
C GLN A 152 -10.05 7.80 -15.16
N GLU A 153 -9.49 6.67 -15.60
CA GLU A 153 -9.22 6.41 -17.01
C GLU A 153 -10.48 6.51 -17.87
N ARG A 154 -11.60 5.98 -17.37
CA ARG A 154 -12.91 6.09 -18.05
C ARG A 154 -13.32 7.55 -18.21
N LEU A 155 -13.23 8.36 -17.16
CA LEU A 155 -13.59 9.78 -17.19
C LEU A 155 -12.67 10.59 -18.10
N GLU A 156 -11.37 10.28 -18.13
CA GLU A 156 -10.41 10.88 -19.07
C GLU A 156 -10.73 10.51 -20.52
N SER A 157 -11.11 9.26 -20.78
CA SER A 157 -11.52 8.83 -22.12
C SER A 157 -12.80 9.53 -22.59
N ILE A 158 -13.77 9.72 -21.68
CA ILE A 158 -15.01 10.44 -21.96
C ILE A 158 -14.69 11.90 -22.24
N SER A 159 -13.93 12.57 -21.37
CA SER A 159 -13.58 13.98 -21.54
C SER A 159 -12.80 14.23 -22.83
N LYS A 160 -11.91 13.31 -23.21
CA LYS A 160 -11.18 13.35 -24.49
C LYS A 160 -12.10 13.26 -25.71
N VAL A 161 -13.17 12.47 -25.64
CA VAL A 161 -14.11 12.29 -26.76
C VAL A 161 -15.16 13.41 -26.80
N THR A 162 -15.66 13.86 -25.65
CA THR A 162 -16.73 14.87 -25.58
C THR A 162 -16.22 16.31 -25.52
N GLY A 163 -14.91 16.50 -25.34
CA GLY A 163 -14.31 17.82 -25.15
C GLY A 163 -14.80 18.53 -23.88
N GLY A 164 -15.38 17.79 -22.93
CA GLY A 164 -15.97 18.34 -21.71
C GLY A 164 -17.38 18.95 -21.88
N GLY A 165 -17.98 18.86 -23.08
CA GLY A 165 -19.33 19.35 -23.34
C GLY A 165 -20.43 18.34 -22.94
N GLU A 166 -21.63 18.84 -22.63
CA GLU A 166 -22.81 18.01 -22.40
C GLU A 166 -23.28 17.35 -23.70
N VAL A 167 -23.34 16.01 -23.71
CA VAL A 167 -23.74 15.23 -24.90
C VAL A 167 -25.23 14.95 -24.85
N THR A 168 -26.03 15.71 -25.60
CA THR A 168 -27.45 15.41 -25.77
C THR A 168 -27.65 14.42 -26.92
N VAL A 169 -27.93 13.15 -26.60
CA VAL A 169 -28.31 12.15 -27.60
C VAL A 169 -29.79 12.32 -27.93
N THR A 170 -30.08 12.94 -29.07
CA THR A 170 -31.46 13.06 -29.58
C THR A 170 -31.77 11.94 -30.58
N ARG A 171 -32.96 11.34 -30.47
CA ARG A 171 -33.45 10.40 -31.47
C ARG A 171 -33.78 11.19 -32.73
N ARG A 172 -33.11 10.87 -33.85
CA ARG A 172 -33.45 11.46 -35.16
C ARG A 172 -34.94 11.21 -35.44
N PRO A 173 -35.75 12.24 -35.74
CA PRO A 173 -37.16 12.06 -36.05
C PRO A 173 -37.28 11.14 -37.26
N ALA A 174 -38.22 10.19 -37.18
CA ALA A 174 -38.46 9.19 -38.21
C ALA A 174 -39.03 9.83 -39.48
N ARG A 175 -38.15 10.43 -40.29
CA ARG A 175 -38.47 10.75 -41.69
C ARG A 175 -38.25 9.47 -42.49
N ALA A 176 -39.27 9.06 -43.25
CA ALA A 176 -39.14 7.98 -44.22
C ALA A 176 -37.97 8.33 -45.15
N LYS A 177 -36.90 7.53 -45.12
CA LYS A 177 -35.84 7.61 -46.13
C LYS A 177 -36.44 7.06 -47.42
N LEU A 178 -36.92 7.95 -48.28
CA LEU A 178 -37.22 7.59 -49.66
C LEU A 178 -35.86 7.38 -50.35
N PRO A 179 -35.54 6.17 -50.83
CA PRO A 179 -34.34 5.97 -51.63
C PRO A 179 -34.55 6.62 -53.00
N GLY A 180 -33.66 7.55 -53.37
CA GLY A 180 -33.52 8.02 -54.76
C GLY A 180 -34.16 9.37 -55.10
N LEU A 181 -33.92 10.42 -54.30
CA LEU A 181 -33.93 11.82 -54.77
C LEU A 181 -32.79 12.60 -54.11
#